data_AF-A0A813A1D8-F1
#
_entry.id   AF-A0A813A1D8-F1
#
_cell.length_a   1.000
_cell.length_b   1.000
_cell.length_c   1.000
_cell.angle_alpha   90.00
_cell.angle_beta   90.00
_cell.angle_gamma   90.00
#
_symmetry.space_group_name_H-M   'P 1'
#
loop_
_entity.id
_entity.type
_entity.pdbx_description
1 polymer ?
#
loop_
_entity_poly.entity_id
_entity_poly.type
_entity_poly.pdbx_seq_one_letter_code
_entity_poly.pdbx_strand_id
1 'polypeptide(L)'
;MAPGPSSYGAASESESSLASSESSDCSWALKGLSPCTHYERVQMKLVGSQALKASRLGGPRPQRLPDGTWVTAKYWGIRQKQIEELYKSSRLESGWSDDADVHHFVETVVKPATAGTEMGYALMLNQHAPQQVTLMISHAWVENAREFFEDVLASTWDTEVAFICFLSNFQGTPEQIDAQLGNDILKSPFTEVIRSPACQRMLVVPNEVLRQNGRGLYSRLWCIWEIKVAADAGLPIQIVDRKSEEEYLLGNSTVSSKNARCGDPDLPMNKDEQLIRSAIHKLPPHSSRSAAAGCFAVCCCCSYGSCIGVNLTKSYLGLLCGSLVGLLASTLAITFIVQRLRKCAWNLQDLSGYHILDRVIRDSARGAHSWRRITAHGDVPLMVVTTCFWAGFAAALRCSVLLDRMLKCL
;
A
#
# COMPACT_ATOMS: atom_id res chain seq x y z
N MET A 1 24.70 51.32 29.41
CA MET A 1 25.18 52.61 28.88
C MET A 1 26.56 52.39 28.29
N ALA A 2 26.74 52.72 27.00
CA ALA A 2 28.00 52.71 26.24
C ALA A 2 28.92 53.89 26.70
N PRO A 3 30.17 54.11 26.20
CA PRO A 3 30.70 53.84 24.84
C PRO A 3 32.15 53.31 24.72
N GLY A 4 32.57 52.98 23.47
CA GLY A 4 33.90 52.51 23.02
C GLY A 4 34.97 53.63 22.90
N PRO A 5 35.86 53.69 21.87
CA PRO A 5 36.09 52.83 20.69
C PRO A 5 37.60 52.52 20.36
N SER A 6 37.87 51.71 19.32
CA SER A 6 39.09 51.69 18.44
C SER A 6 39.26 50.29 17.79
N SER A 7 39.80 50.04 16.60
CA SER A 7 39.83 50.64 15.27
C SER A 7 40.64 49.67 14.37
N TYR A 8 40.25 49.55 13.10
CA TYR A 8 40.96 49.02 11.90
C TYR A 8 41.77 47.70 11.91
N GLY A 9 41.38 46.79 11.01
CA GLY A 9 42.23 45.74 10.45
C GLY A 9 41.66 45.24 9.12
N ALA A 10 42.28 45.64 8.01
CA ALA A 10 41.92 45.25 6.65
C ALA A 10 42.21 43.77 6.39
N ALA A 11 41.23 43.03 5.87
CA ALA A 11 41.40 41.66 5.41
C ALA A 11 41.62 41.65 3.89
N SER A 12 42.76 41.09 3.50
CA SER A 12 43.17 40.83 2.12
C SER A 12 42.29 39.78 1.46
N GLU A 13 41.86 40.09 0.24
CA GLU A 13 41.28 39.15 -0.71
C GLU A 13 42.31 38.06 -1.04
N SER A 14 42.02 36.81 -0.69
CA SER A 14 42.69 35.64 -1.24
C SER A 14 41.70 34.91 -2.14
N GLU A 15 41.93 35.02 -3.45
CA GLU A 15 41.30 34.19 -4.47
C GLU A 15 41.63 32.73 -4.18
N SER A 16 40.66 32.00 -3.62
CA SER A 16 40.71 30.55 -3.57
C SER A 16 40.13 30.01 -4.87
N SER A 17 41.03 29.49 -5.71
CA SER A 17 40.72 28.69 -6.88
C SER A 17 39.98 27.42 -6.45
N LEU A 18 38.64 27.49 -6.46
CA LEU A 18 37.76 26.34 -6.37
C LEU A 18 37.94 25.49 -7.62
N ALA A 19 38.72 24.42 -7.47
CA ALA A 19 38.79 23.32 -8.40
C ALA A 19 37.37 22.78 -8.60
N SER A 20 36.86 22.90 -9.82
CA SER A 20 35.68 22.20 -10.31
C SER A 20 35.97 20.71 -10.26
N SER A 21 35.57 20.04 -9.17
CA SER A 21 35.54 18.59 -9.12
C SER A 21 34.58 18.11 -10.20
N GLU A 22 35.12 17.41 -11.18
CA GLU A 22 34.39 16.75 -12.25
C GLU A 22 33.24 15.93 -11.66
N SER A 23 32.01 16.36 -11.95
CA SER A 23 30.82 15.57 -11.65
C SER A 23 30.94 14.27 -12.44
N SER A 24 31.15 13.14 -11.74
CA SER A 24 31.25 11.84 -12.39
C SER A 24 29.99 11.61 -13.22
N ASP A 25 30.20 11.42 -14.50
CA ASP A 25 29.18 11.30 -15.53
C ASP A 25 28.29 10.07 -15.24
N CYS A 26 27.10 10.28 -14.63
CA CYS A 26 26.07 9.25 -14.42
C CYS A 26 25.39 8.81 -15.76
N SER A 27 26.07 8.98 -16.88
CA SER A 27 25.61 8.72 -18.25
C SER A 27 25.20 7.25 -18.47
N TRP A 28 25.76 6.31 -17.70
CA TRP A 28 25.48 4.88 -17.86
C TRP A 28 24.12 4.45 -17.29
N ALA A 29 23.53 5.20 -16.34
CA ALA A 29 22.25 4.86 -15.71
C ALA A 29 21.03 5.00 -16.65
N LEU A 30 21.19 5.64 -17.80
CA LEU A 30 20.09 5.93 -18.75
C LEU A 30 19.93 4.88 -19.86
N LYS A 31 20.88 3.93 -20.01
CA LYS A 31 20.82 2.90 -21.06
C LYS A 31 19.85 1.77 -20.67
N GLY A 32 18.55 2.00 -20.87
CA GLY A 32 17.52 0.97 -20.71
C GLY A 32 16.15 1.48 -20.26
N LEU A 33 16.02 2.76 -19.94
CA LEU A 33 14.73 3.33 -19.56
C LEU A 33 13.91 3.62 -20.82
N SER A 34 12.77 2.95 -20.96
CA SER A 34 11.76 3.36 -21.93
C SER A 34 11.38 4.81 -21.61
N PRO A 35 11.50 5.75 -22.55
CA PRO A 35 11.19 7.15 -22.29
C PRO A 35 9.76 7.27 -21.78
N CYS A 36 9.58 7.98 -20.66
CA CYS A 36 8.25 8.39 -20.20
C CYS A 36 7.52 9.04 -21.38
N THR A 37 6.36 8.49 -21.74
CA THR A 37 5.58 8.98 -22.86
C THR A 37 5.20 10.44 -22.61
N HIS A 38 4.99 11.21 -23.68
CA HIS A 38 4.56 12.60 -23.56
C HIS A 38 3.29 12.71 -22.69
N TYR A 39 2.35 11.77 -22.85
CA TYR A 39 1.12 11.70 -22.07
C TYR A 39 1.38 11.50 -20.57
N GLU A 40 2.25 10.56 -20.19
CA GLU A 40 2.60 10.33 -18.78
C GLU A 40 3.25 11.57 -18.16
N ARG A 41 4.12 12.27 -18.89
CA ARG A 41 4.74 13.51 -18.40
C ARG A 41 3.71 14.61 -18.17
N VAL A 42 2.75 14.78 -19.08
CA VAL A 42 1.65 15.75 -18.92
C VAL A 42 0.80 15.38 -17.70
N GLN A 43 0.46 14.10 -17.55
CA GLN A 43 -0.35 13.63 -16.44
C GLN A 43 0.37 13.80 -15.09
N MET A 44 1.67 13.49 -15.03
CA MET A 44 2.50 13.70 -13.85
C MET A 44 2.53 15.18 -13.44
N LYS A 45 2.74 16.11 -14.39
CA LYS A 45 2.71 17.56 -14.13
C LYS A 45 1.36 18.02 -13.58
N LEU A 46 0.26 17.54 -14.16
CA LEU A 46 -1.09 17.89 -13.74
C LEU A 46 -1.36 17.39 -12.31
N VAL A 47 -1.14 16.10 -12.07
CA VAL A 47 -1.38 15.45 -10.77
C VAL A 47 -0.49 16.05 -9.68
N GLY A 48 0.79 16.30 -9.96
CA GLY A 48 1.70 16.94 -9.02
C GLY A 48 1.28 18.37 -8.67
N SER A 49 0.82 19.15 -9.64
CA SER A 49 0.30 20.51 -9.39
C SER A 49 -0.97 20.50 -8.54
N GLN A 50 -1.84 19.51 -8.73
CA GLN A 50 -3.03 19.31 -7.88
C GLN A 50 -2.64 18.90 -6.46
N ALA A 51 -1.67 18.00 -6.31
CA ALA A 51 -1.15 17.58 -5.01
C ALA A 51 -0.53 18.75 -4.24
N LEU A 52 0.23 19.64 -4.90
CA LEU A 52 0.77 20.84 -4.27
C LEU A 52 -0.33 21.80 -3.79
N LYS A 53 -1.42 21.95 -4.55
CA LYS A 53 -2.58 22.74 -4.10
C LYS A 53 -3.23 22.10 -2.88
N ALA A 54 -3.39 20.78 -2.89
CA ALA A 54 -3.95 20.03 -1.77
C ALA A 54 -3.06 20.07 -0.53
N SER A 55 -1.74 20.14 -0.67
CA SER A 55 -0.81 20.20 0.47
C SER A 55 -0.97 21.47 1.30
N ARG A 56 -1.41 22.58 0.68
CA ARG A 56 -1.78 23.83 1.38
C ARG A 56 -2.99 23.66 2.31
N LEU A 57 -3.78 22.60 2.10
CA LEU A 57 -4.93 22.22 2.92
C LEU A 57 -4.60 21.01 3.83
N GLY A 58 -3.32 20.73 4.06
CA GLY A 58 -2.87 19.61 4.90
C GLY A 58 -2.76 18.26 4.18
N GLY A 59 -2.84 18.23 2.84
CA GLY A 59 -2.45 17.04 2.06
C GLY A 59 -0.93 16.79 2.05
N PRO A 60 -0.47 15.64 1.53
CA PRO A 60 0.96 15.39 1.37
C PRO A 60 1.59 16.36 0.37
N ARG A 61 2.78 16.86 0.67
CA ARG A 61 3.56 17.71 -0.24
C ARG A 61 4.26 16.83 -1.29
N PRO A 62 4.01 17.04 -2.60
CA PRO A 62 4.79 16.37 -3.65
C PRO A 62 6.25 16.83 -3.63
N GLN A 63 7.15 16.04 -4.23
CA GLN A 63 8.56 16.43 -4.42
C GLN A 63 8.72 17.26 -5.70
N ARG A 64 9.79 18.04 -5.78
CA ARG A 64 10.02 18.99 -6.89
C ARG A 64 11.27 18.59 -7.69
N LEU A 65 11.12 18.43 -9.00
CA LEU A 65 12.23 18.24 -9.93
C LEU A 65 12.98 19.55 -10.19
N PRO A 66 14.23 19.50 -10.70
CA PRO A 66 15.00 20.70 -11.05
C PRO A 66 14.30 21.63 -12.04
N ASP A 67 13.48 21.08 -12.95
CA ASP A 67 12.70 21.85 -13.93
C ASP A 67 11.44 22.52 -13.33
N GLY A 68 11.22 22.39 -12.01
CA GLY A 68 10.07 22.93 -11.29
C GLY A 68 8.83 22.04 -11.30
N THR A 69 8.87 20.89 -11.98
CA THR A 69 7.75 19.93 -11.99
C THR A 69 7.55 19.30 -10.61
N TRP A 70 6.29 19.26 -10.15
CA TRP A 70 5.91 18.54 -8.94
C TRP A 70 5.56 17.10 -9.27
N VAL A 71 6.00 16.16 -8.43
CA VAL A 71 5.89 14.72 -8.64
C VAL A 71 5.36 14.08 -7.37
N THR A 72 4.29 13.28 -7.49
CA THR A 72 3.68 12.59 -6.33
C THR A 72 4.35 11.24 -6.07
N ALA A 73 4.02 10.63 -4.92
CA ALA A 73 4.64 9.40 -4.43
C ALA A 73 4.55 8.22 -5.41
N LYS A 74 3.56 8.24 -6.31
CA LYS A 74 3.40 7.27 -7.40
C LYS A 74 4.61 7.15 -8.31
N TYR A 75 5.49 8.15 -8.34
CA TYR A 75 6.65 8.21 -9.22
C TYR A 75 7.99 8.33 -8.47
N TRP A 76 8.01 8.07 -7.16
CA TRP A 76 9.24 8.06 -6.34
C TRP A 76 9.87 6.67 -6.27
N GLY A 77 9.83 5.96 -7.40
CA GLY A 77 10.24 4.58 -7.50
C GLY A 77 11.74 4.40 -7.75
N ILE A 78 12.29 3.29 -7.26
CA ILE A 78 13.67 2.84 -7.50
C ILE A 78 13.68 1.41 -8.03
N ARG A 79 14.51 1.13 -9.03
CA ARG A 79 14.63 -0.22 -9.64
C ARG A 79 15.58 -1.11 -8.85
N GLN A 80 15.40 -2.43 -8.97
CA GLN A 80 16.29 -3.42 -8.33
C GLN A 80 17.78 -3.18 -8.64
N LYS A 81 18.12 -2.90 -9.91
CA LYS A 81 19.51 -2.60 -10.30
C LYS A 81 20.08 -1.36 -9.59
N GLN A 82 19.28 -0.31 -9.42
CA GLN A 82 19.68 0.90 -8.70
C GLN A 82 19.87 0.62 -7.20
N ILE A 83 19.03 -0.25 -6.62
CA ILE A 83 19.18 -0.73 -5.24
C ILE A 83 20.49 -1.52 -5.09
N GLU A 84 20.78 -2.43 -6.03
CA GLU A 84 21.99 -3.24 -6.03
C GLU A 84 23.25 -2.37 -6.13
N GLU A 85 23.24 -1.37 -7.01
CA GLU A 85 24.35 -0.43 -7.20
C GLU A 85 24.58 0.43 -5.96
N LEU A 86 23.52 1.01 -5.38
CA LEU A 86 23.59 1.74 -4.11
C LEU A 86 24.19 0.85 -3.01
N TYR A 87 23.68 -0.38 -2.87
CA TYR A 87 24.15 -1.30 -1.85
C TYR A 87 25.64 -1.64 -2.05
N LYS A 88 26.06 -1.94 -3.28
CA LYS A 88 27.47 -2.23 -3.59
C LYS A 88 28.37 -1.02 -3.36
N SER A 89 27.97 0.18 -3.79
CA SER A 89 28.80 1.38 -3.62
C SER A 89 28.93 1.76 -2.16
N SER A 90 27.84 1.71 -1.39
CA SER A 90 27.87 2.03 0.05
C SER A 90 28.83 1.11 0.80
N ARG A 91 28.90 -0.19 0.47
CA ARG A 91 29.85 -1.12 1.10
C ARG A 91 31.33 -0.83 0.83
N LEU A 92 31.64 -0.04 -0.19
CA LEU A 92 33.01 0.36 -0.51
C LEU A 92 33.43 1.65 0.22
N GLU A 93 32.48 2.39 0.79
CA GLU A 93 32.76 3.61 1.54
C GLU A 93 33.26 3.31 2.95
N SER A 94 34.20 4.12 3.44
CA SER A 94 34.83 3.91 4.76
C SER A 94 33.86 4.04 5.95
N GLY A 95 32.64 4.53 5.73
CA GLY A 95 31.61 4.70 6.75
C GLY A 95 30.63 3.53 6.88
N TRP A 96 30.71 2.52 6.01
CA TRP A 96 29.80 1.37 6.08
C TRP A 96 30.13 0.45 7.25
N SER A 97 29.09 -0.01 7.94
CA SER A 97 29.16 -1.08 8.92
C SER A 97 28.12 -2.15 8.59
N ASP A 98 28.54 -3.41 8.60
CA ASP A 98 27.63 -4.55 8.39
C ASP A 98 26.59 -4.68 9.51
N ASP A 99 26.83 -4.06 10.67
CA ASP A 99 25.91 -4.03 11.82
C ASP A 99 25.04 -2.76 11.86
N ALA A 100 25.22 -1.83 10.92
CA ALA A 100 24.43 -0.60 10.87
C ALA A 100 22.95 -0.88 10.59
N ASP A 101 22.07 -0.19 11.31
CA ASP A 101 20.65 -0.18 11.00
C ASP A 101 20.32 0.83 9.87
N VAL A 102 19.07 0.81 9.42
CA VAL A 102 18.61 1.74 8.39
C VAL A 102 18.68 3.19 8.87
N HIS A 103 18.52 3.47 10.19
CA HIS A 103 18.72 4.83 10.71
C HIS A 103 20.14 5.33 10.40
N HIS A 104 21.16 4.54 10.75
CA HIS A 104 22.55 4.90 10.46
C HIS A 104 22.82 5.03 8.96
N PHE A 105 22.29 4.11 8.14
CA PHE A 105 22.42 4.19 6.68
C PHE A 105 21.81 5.49 6.12
N VAL A 106 20.64 5.91 6.64
CA VAL A 106 20.00 7.15 6.21
C VAL A 106 20.84 8.37 6.55
N GLU A 107 21.38 8.44 7.77
CA GLU A 107 22.21 9.58 8.20
C GLU A 107 23.54 9.68 7.44
N THR A 108 24.16 8.54 7.12
CA THR A 108 25.51 8.51 6.54
C THR A 108 25.52 8.48 5.01
N VAL A 109 24.48 7.94 4.37
CA VAL A 109 24.43 7.79 2.91
C VAL A 109 23.31 8.62 2.30
N VAL A 110 22.06 8.40 2.71
CA VAL A 110 20.89 8.96 2.02
C VAL A 110 20.81 10.48 2.19
N LYS A 111 20.92 10.98 3.42
CA LYS A 111 20.82 12.41 3.71
C LYS A 111 21.94 13.21 3.05
N PRO A 112 23.23 12.83 3.15
CA PRO A 112 24.30 13.52 2.43
C PRO A 112 24.09 13.50 0.91
N ALA A 113 23.70 12.35 0.34
CA ALA A 113 23.51 12.24 -1.10
C ALA A 113 22.34 13.10 -1.62
N THR A 114 21.31 13.35 -0.81
CA THR A 114 20.11 14.09 -1.21
C THR A 114 20.09 15.55 -0.72
N ALA A 115 21.14 15.98 -0.02
CA ALA A 115 21.20 17.32 0.57
C ALA A 115 20.99 18.43 -0.48
N GLY A 116 20.11 19.38 -0.16
CA GLY A 116 19.80 20.52 -1.04
C GLY A 116 18.91 20.20 -2.26
N THR A 117 18.51 18.95 -2.48
CA THR A 117 17.71 18.57 -3.67
C THR A 117 16.20 18.67 -3.46
N GLU A 118 15.72 18.60 -2.20
CA GLU A 118 14.32 18.39 -1.84
C GLU A 118 13.69 17.10 -2.45
N MET A 119 14.51 16.14 -2.89
CA MET A 119 14.10 14.88 -3.49
C MET A 119 14.59 13.69 -2.66
N GLY A 120 13.75 12.68 -2.50
CA GLY A 120 14.22 11.37 -2.03
C GLY A 120 15.23 10.79 -3.01
N TYR A 121 16.13 9.94 -2.53
CA TYR A 121 17.21 9.33 -3.30
C TYR A 121 16.70 8.68 -4.60
N ALA A 122 15.58 7.97 -4.52
CA ALA A 122 14.93 7.34 -5.67
C ALA A 122 14.53 8.35 -6.77
N LEU A 123 13.95 9.49 -6.39
CA LEU A 123 13.55 10.52 -7.35
C LEU A 123 14.76 11.30 -7.87
N MET A 124 15.76 11.56 -7.03
CA MET A 124 17.01 12.21 -7.42
C MET A 124 17.72 11.43 -8.54
N LEU A 125 17.86 10.11 -8.40
CA LEU A 125 18.43 9.25 -9.45
C LEU A 125 17.58 9.25 -10.74
N ASN A 126 16.26 9.37 -10.59
CA ASN A 126 15.31 9.27 -11.69
C ASN A 126 14.75 10.63 -12.13
N GLN A 127 15.43 11.74 -11.85
CA GLN A 127 14.88 13.09 -12.05
C GLN A 127 14.51 13.40 -13.52
N HIS A 128 15.19 12.78 -14.49
CA HIS A 128 14.90 12.97 -15.92
C HIS A 128 13.75 12.08 -16.43
N ALA A 129 13.49 10.97 -15.74
CA ALA A 129 12.46 9.99 -16.05
C ALA A 129 11.93 9.36 -14.75
N PRO A 130 11.08 10.07 -13.97
CA PRO A 130 10.55 9.53 -12.73
C PRO A 130 9.86 8.18 -12.93
N GLN A 131 10.15 7.22 -12.04
CA GLN A 131 9.73 5.83 -12.21
C GLN A 131 8.42 5.56 -11.48
N GLN A 132 7.40 5.10 -12.20
CA GLN A 132 6.11 4.75 -11.60
C GLN A 132 6.24 3.49 -10.73
N VAL A 133 5.83 3.59 -9.47
CA VAL A 133 5.94 2.52 -8.48
C VAL A 133 5.01 1.36 -8.83
N THR A 134 5.57 0.15 -8.88
CA THR A 134 4.84 -1.10 -9.06
C THR A 134 4.89 -2.01 -7.83
N LEU A 135 5.78 -1.73 -6.88
CA LEU A 135 5.98 -2.52 -5.66
C LEU A 135 6.07 -1.58 -4.45
N MET A 136 5.24 -1.82 -3.42
CA MET A 136 5.39 -1.19 -2.12
C MET A 136 6.23 -2.06 -1.19
N ILE A 137 7.29 -1.53 -0.58
CA ILE A 137 8.08 -2.25 0.43
C ILE A 137 7.77 -1.69 1.82
N SER A 138 7.22 -2.54 2.69
CA SER A 138 6.95 -2.23 4.11
C SER A 138 8.03 -2.88 4.98
N HIS A 139 8.70 -2.08 5.81
CA HIS A 139 9.79 -2.53 6.67
C HIS A 139 9.92 -1.62 7.90
N ALA A 140 10.79 -1.98 8.86
CA ALA A 140 11.11 -1.14 10.01
C ALA A 140 12.50 -0.51 9.88
N TRP A 141 12.69 0.66 10.50
CA TRP A 141 13.97 1.38 10.44
C TRP A 141 15.05 0.82 11.38
N VAL A 142 14.67 0.06 12.39
CA VAL A 142 15.61 -0.64 13.30
C VAL A 142 16.19 -1.91 12.67
N GLU A 143 15.84 -2.18 11.41
CA GLU A 143 16.38 -3.31 10.66
C GLU A 143 17.83 -3.04 10.29
N ASN A 144 18.64 -4.10 10.32
CA ASN A 144 19.99 -4.08 9.79
C ASN A 144 19.98 -3.75 8.29
N ALA A 145 20.71 -2.72 7.87
CA ALA A 145 20.69 -2.24 6.49
C ALA A 145 21.20 -3.29 5.49
N ARG A 146 22.23 -4.06 5.86
CA ARG A 146 22.77 -5.14 5.03
C ARG A 146 21.71 -6.20 4.75
N GLU A 147 21.08 -6.72 5.80
CA GLU A 147 20.04 -7.75 5.67
C GLU A 147 18.84 -7.26 4.88
N PHE A 148 18.43 -6.00 5.09
CA PHE A 148 17.35 -5.37 4.34
C PHE A 148 17.64 -5.40 2.83
N PHE A 149 18.83 -4.95 2.41
CA PHE A 149 19.19 -4.95 1.00
C PHE A 149 19.28 -6.35 0.42
N GLU A 150 19.88 -7.31 1.14
CA GLU A 150 19.94 -8.72 0.71
C GLU A 150 18.52 -9.30 0.52
N ASP A 151 17.59 -9.01 1.43
CA ASP A 151 16.19 -9.45 1.33
C ASP A 151 15.43 -8.86 0.17
N VAL A 152 15.56 -7.55 0.01
CA VAL A 152 14.91 -6.83 -1.09
C VAL A 152 15.45 -7.33 -2.42
N LEU A 153 16.77 -7.47 -2.57
CA LEU A 153 17.37 -7.96 -3.81
C LEU A 153 16.96 -9.40 -4.12
N ALA A 154 16.86 -10.27 -3.11
CA ALA A 154 16.41 -11.65 -3.31
C ALA A 154 14.89 -11.78 -3.61
N SER A 155 14.08 -10.82 -3.18
CA SER A 155 12.61 -10.89 -3.21
C SER A 155 11.94 -9.95 -4.22
N THR A 156 12.74 -9.28 -5.06
CA THR A 156 12.26 -8.36 -6.09
C THR A 156 12.56 -8.88 -7.49
N TRP A 157 11.74 -8.45 -8.46
CA TRP A 157 11.97 -8.72 -9.87
C TRP A 157 12.58 -7.52 -10.57
N ASP A 158 13.33 -7.79 -11.62
CA ASP A 158 14.02 -6.80 -12.46
C ASP A 158 13.07 -5.76 -13.10
N THR A 159 11.86 -6.19 -13.41
CA THR A 159 10.79 -5.36 -13.98
C THR A 159 10.11 -4.46 -12.95
N GLU A 160 10.30 -4.71 -11.66
CA GLU A 160 9.63 -3.95 -10.60
C GLU A 160 10.31 -2.62 -10.29
N VAL A 161 9.48 -1.68 -9.85
CA VAL A 161 9.87 -0.37 -9.36
C VAL A 161 9.38 -0.26 -7.93
N ALA A 162 10.31 -0.33 -6.98
CA ALA A 162 10.02 -0.32 -5.56
C ALA A 162 9.83 1.10 -5.02
N PHE A 163 8.90 1.25 -4.08
CA PHE A 163 8.87 2.35 -3.12
C PHE A 163 9.41 1.85 -1.79
N ILE A 164 10.51 2.44 -1.33
CA ILE A 164 11.17 2.11 -0.07
C ILE A 164 11.21 3.39 0.74
N CYS A 165 10.57 3.43 1.91
CA CYS A 165 10.24 4.70 2.57
C CYS A 165 11.44 5.63 2.80
N PHE A 166 12.61 5.09 3.15
CA PHE A 166 13.81 5.88 3.41
C PHE A 166 14.55 6.31 2.14
N LEU A 167 14.33 5.65 0.99
CA LEU A 167 14.90 6.05 -0.31
C LEU A 167 13.94 6.92 -1.12
N SER A 168 12.64 6.70 -0.98
CA SER A 168 11.60 7.36 -1.77
C SER A 168 11.15 8.69 -1.17
N ASN A 169 11.03 8.78 0.16
CA ASN A 169 10.74 10.06 0.83
C ASN A 169 12.01 10.89 0.99
N PHE A 170 11.89 12.21 0.96
CA PHE A 170 13.03 13.09 1.20
C PHE A 170 13.34 13.12 2.70
N GLN A 171 14.57 12.78 3.06
CA GLN A 171 15.01 12.70 4.46
C GLN A 171 15.52 14.05 4.97
N GLY A 172 14.73 15.11 4.77
CA GLY A 172 15.08 16.49 5.13
C GLY A 172 14.92 16.80 6.63
N THR A 173 14.55 18.04 6.94
CA THR A 173 14.18 18.43 8.30
C THR A 173 12.88 17.75 8.73
N PRO A 174 12.60 17.62 10.05
CA PRO A 174 11.33 17.09 10.53
C PRO A 174 10.10 17.77 9.92
N GLU A 175 10.15 19.09 9.70
CA GLU A 175 9.06 19.87 9.08
C GLU A 175 8.88 19.52 7.59
N GLN A 176 9.98 19.27 6.88
CA GLN A 176 9.92 18.85 5.47
C GLN A 176 9.33 17.44 5.36
N ILE A 177 9.74 16.52 6.24
CA ILE A 177 9.17 15.17 6.31
C ILE A 177 7.68 15.25 6.67
N ASP A 178 7.32 16.02 7.69
CA ASP A 178 5.92 16.20 8.11
C ASP A 178 5.06 16.79 6.98
N ALA A 179 5.58 17.76 6.24
CA ALA A 179 4.90 18.32 5.08
C ALA A 179 4.70 17.27 3.97
N GLN A 180 5.66 16.37 3.74
CA GLN A 180 5.53 15.28 2.76
C GLN A 180 4.48 14.25 3.16
N LEU A 181 4.38 13.93 4.44
CA LEU A 181 3.40 12.98 4.96
C LEU A 181 1.98 13.57 5.00
N GLY A 182 1.88 14.87 5.29
CA GLY A 182 0.61 15.59 5.43
C GLY A 182 -0.10 15.27 6.75
N ASN A 183 -1.36 15.71 6.85
CA ASN A 183 -2.19 15.59 8.05
C ASN A 183 -3.29 14.51 7.92
N ASP A 184 -3.35 13.83 6.78
CA ASP A 184 -4.36 12.82 6.47
C ASP A 184 -3.68 11.51 6.05
N ILE A 185 -3.67 10.56 6.98
CA ILE A 185 -3.00 9.26 6.80
C ILE A 185 -3.53 8.48 5.58
N LEU A 186 -4.80 8.71 5.19
CA LEU A 186 -5.42 8.08 4.04
C LEU A 186 -4.98 8.69 2.70
N LYS A 187 -4.27 9.81 2.77
CA LYS A 187 -3.66 10.50 1.63
C LYS A 187 -2.13 10.50 1.72
N SER A 188 -1.54 9.88 2.74
CA SER A 188 -0.07 9.82 2.86
C SER A 188 0.57 9.21 1.60
N PRO A 189 1.87 9.49 1.34
CA PRO A 189 2.62 8.89 0.24
C PRO A 189 2.46 7.36 0.17
N PHE A 190 2.47 6.70 1.33
CA PHE A 190 2.28 5.25 1.47
C PHE A 190 0.92 4.80 0.94
N THR A 191 -0.16 5.44 1.39
CA THR A 191 -1.52 5.10 0.96
C THR A 191 -1.72 5.41 -0.52
N GLU A 192 -1.13 6.50 -1.03
CA GLU A 192 -1.18 6.86 -2.45
C GLU A 192 -0.54 5.77 -3.32
N VAL A 193 0.62 5.26 -2.93
CA VAL A 193 1.34 4.18 -3.61
C VAL A 193 0.54 2.88 -3.56
N ILE A 194 0.12 2.44 -2.37
CA ILE A 194 -0.60 1.17 -2.19
C ILE A 194 -1.90 1.11 -3.02
N ARG A 195 -2.62 2.25 -3.08
CA ARG A 195 -3.88 2.36 -3.84
C ARG A 195 -3.66 2.67 -5.32
N SER A 196 -2.43 2.91 -5.75
CA SER A 196 -2.13 3.12 -7.16
C SER A 196 -2.50 1.88 -7.98
N PRO A 197 -3.19 2.02 -9.12
CA PRO A 197 -3.43 0.90 -10.04
C PRO A 197 -2.14 0.25 -10.55
N ALA A 198 -1.06 1.03 -10.63
CA ALA A 198 0.25 0.54 -11.07
C ALA A 198 0.95 -0.32 -10.01
N CYS A 199 0.64 -0.13 -8.71
CA CYS A 199 1.18 -0.95 -7.64
C CYS A 199 0.53 -2.33 -7.68
N GLN A 200 1.35 -3.36 -7.89
CA GLN A 200 0.93 -4.72 -8.21
C GLN A 200 0.98 -5.65 -7.00
N ARG A 201 1.89 -5.40 -6.06
CA ARG A 201 1.98 -6.11 -4.78
C ARG A 201 2.67 -5.26 -3.71
N MET A 202 2.57 -5.72 -2.47
CA MET A 202 3.37 -5.27 -1.33
C MET A 202 4.33 -6.39 -0.94
N LEU A 203 5.60 -6.04 -0.75
CA LEU A 203 6.59 -6.89 -0.08
C LEU A 203 6.77 -6.39 1.35
N VAL A 204 6.57 -7.27 2.32
CA VAL A 204 6.82 -7.05 3.74
C VAL A 204 8.17 -7.64 4.06
N VAL A 205 9.07 -6.83 4.62
CA VAL A 205 10.43 -7.22 5.01
C VAL A 205 10.53 -7.17 6.53
N PRO A 206 10.36 -8.31 7.22
CA PRO A 206 10.60 -8.41 8.66
C PRO A 206 12.11 -8.38 8.93
N ASN A 207 12.48 -8.11 10.18
CA ASN A 207 13.89 -8.08 10.58
C ASN A 207 14.18 -8.91 11.82
N GLU A 208 15.43 -9.31 11.90
CA GLU A 208 15.93 -10.18 12.96
C GLU A 208 15.97 -9.46 14.32
N VAL A 209 16.26 -8.15 14.34
CA VAL A 209 16.31 -7.33 15.56
C VAL A 209 14.97 -7.34 16.31
N LEU A 210 13.85 -7.16 15.60
CA LEU A 210 12.51 -7.20 16.18
C LEU A 210 12.07 -8.63 16.53
N ARG A 211 12.55 -9.65 15.81
CA ARG A 211 12.29 -11.04 16.18
C ARG A 211 12.98 -11.38 17.51
N GLN A 212 14.28 -11.13 17.61
CA GLN A 212 15.11 -11.47 18.78
C GLN A 212 14.65 -10.80 20.07
N ASN A 213 14.10 -9.57 19.99
CA ASN A 213 13.55 -8.88 21.15
C ASN A 213 12.08 -9.23 21.44
N GLY A 214 11.51 -10.21 20.72
CA GLY A 214 10.16 -10.74 20.91
C GLY A 214 9.04 -9.79 20.52
N ARG A 215 9.33 -8.70 19.79
CA ARG A 215 8.33 -7.69 19.39
C ARG A 215 7.70 -7.97 18.02
N GLY A 216 8.48 -8.55 17.10
CA GLY A 216 8.10 -8.74 15.70
C GLY A 216 7.91 -7.42 14.94
N LEU A 217 7.79 -7.51 13.61
CA LEU A 217 7.54 -6.34 12.76
C LEU A 217 6.27 -5.57 13.17
N TYR A 218 5.26 -6.28 13.68
CA TYR A 218 3.98 -5.72 14.06
C TYR A 218 3.99 -4.96 15.39
N SER A 219 5.15 -4.76 16.02
CA SER A 219 5.27 -3.69 17.00
C SER A 219 5.38 -2.31 16.36
N ARG A 220 5.50 -2.22 15.03
CA ARG A 220 5.61 -0.96 14.28
C ARG A 220 4.26 -0.58 13.65
N LEU A 221 3.69 0.52 14.15
CA LEU A 221 2.32 0.92 13.82
C LEU A 221 2.17 1.33 12.34
N TRP A 222 3.19 1.94 11.74
CA TRP A 222 3.22 2.25 10.31
C TRP A 222 3.12 0.99 9.44
N CYS A 223 3.95 -0.04 9.70
CA CYS A 223 3.95 -1.29 8.94
C CYS A 223 2.60 -2.00 9.00
N ILE A 224 2.00 -2.03 10.19
CA ILE A 224 0.65 -2.57 10.39
C ILE A 224 -0.39 -1.80 9.55
N TRP A 225 -0.32 -0.48 9.59
CA TRP A 225 -1.27 0.36 8.86
C TRP A 225 -1.13 0.15 7.35
N GLU A 226 0.10 0.08 6.83
CA GLU A 226 0.38 -0.21 5.43
C GLU A 226 -0.21 -1.57 5.00
N ILE A 227 0.00 -2.62 5.78
CA ILE A 227 -0.57 -3.96 5.54
C ILE A 227 -2.10 -3.90 5.49
N LYS A 228 -2.72 -3.16 6.41
CA LYS A 228 -4.17 -2.97 6.42
C LYS A 228 -4.67 -2.26 5.16
N VAL A 229 -4.00 -1.19 4.75
CA VAL A 229 -4.34 -0.43 3.54
C VAL A 229 -4.16 -1.31 2.30
N ALA A 230 -3.11 -2.13 2.26
CA ALA A 230 -2.87 -3.09 1.17
C ALA A 230 -3.96 -4.16 1.10
N ALA A 231 -4.31 -4.78 2.23
CA ALA A 231 -5.37 -5.77 2.32
C ALA A 231 -6.73 -5.20 1.90
N ASP A 232 -7.06 -3.98 2.31
CA ASP A 232 -8.29 -3.28 1.92
C ASP A 232 -8.32 -2.95 0.42
N ALA A 233 -7.16 -2.62 -0.16
CA ALA A 233 -7.00 -2.35 -1.59
C ALA A 233 -6.94 -3.64 -2.43
N GLY A 234 -7.04 -4.82 -1.81
CA GLY A 234 -6.85 -6.11 -2.48
C GLY A 234 -5.47 -6.23 -3.14
N LEU A 235 -4.48 -5.52 -2.62
CA LEU A 235 -3.10 -5.63 -3.08
C LEU A 235 -2.51 -6.93 -2.51
N PRO A 236 -1.93 -7.81 -3.35
CA PRO A 236 -1.22 -9.00 -2.87
C PRO A 236 -0.14 -8.62 -1.87
N ILE A 237 -0.08 -9.33 -0.75
CA ILE A 237 0.91 -9.12 0.31
C ILE A 237 1.79 -10.36 0.36
N GLN A 238 3.08 -10.16 0.08
CA GLN A 238 4.11 -11.19 0.19
C GLN A 238 5.03 -10.83 1.35
N ILE A 239 5.38 -11.81 2.18
CA ILE A 239 6.42 -11.69 3.19
C ILE A 239 7.66 -12.34 2.62
N VAL A 240 8.84 -11.78 2.89
CA VAL A 240 10.12 -12.39 2.50
C VAL A 240 10.18 -13.85 2.96
N ASP A 241 10.43 -14.78 2.03
CA ASP A 241 10.27 -16.22 2.25
C ASP A 241 11.12 -16.74 3.42
N ARG A 242 12.38 -16.29 3.55
CA ARG A 242 13.26 -16.73 4.66
C ARG A 242 12.85 -16.20 6.03
N LYS A 243 11.89 -15.26 6.08
CA LYS A 243 11.36 -14.60 7.29
C LYS A 243 9.83 -14.71 7.36
N SER A 244 9.26 -15.77 6.76
CA SER A 244 7.80 -15.96 6.71
C SER A 244 7.19 -16.54 7.99
N GLU A 245 8.01 -16.93 8.96
CA GLU A 245 7.52 -17.46 10.23
C GLU A 245 6.75 -16.40 11.01
N GLU A 246 5.69 -16.83 11.70
CA GLU A 246 4.78 -15.94 12.42
C GLU A 246 5.51 -15.11 13.51
N GLU A 247 6.63 -15.60 14.05
CA GLU A 247 7.46 -14.89 15.03
C GLU A 247 8.11 -13.62 14.47
N TYR A 248 8.57 -13.61 13.22
CA TYR A 248 9.14 -12.40 12.60
C TYR A 248 8.14 -11.25 12.53
N LEU A 249 6.87 -11.60 12.46
CA LEU A 249 5.77 -10.69 12.25
C LEU A 249 5.12 -10.32 13.58
N LEU A 250 4.65 -11.30 14.35
CA LEU A 250 3.92 -11.11 15.61
C LEU A 250 4.82 -11.10 16.86
N GLY A 251 6.09 -11.47 16.75
CA GLY A 251 6.97 -11.65 17.91
C GLY A 251 6.43 -12.73 18.84
N ASN A 252 6.54 -12.49 20.14
CA ASN A 252 5.85 -13.30 21.14
C ASN A 252 4.33 -13.15 20.90
N SER A 253 3.60 -14.26 20.75
CA SER A 253 2.18 -14.35 20.32
C SER A 253 1.13 -13.46 21.06
N THR A 254 1.55 -12.65 22.03
CA THR A 254 0.78 -11.69 22.82
C THR A 254 0.77 -10.26 22.25
N VAL A 255 1.52 -9.95 21.19
CA VAL A 255 1.58 -8.59 20.64
C VAL A 255 0.25 -8.22 19.95
N SER A 256 -0.40 -7.15 20.43
CA SER A 256 -1.56 -6.52 19.81
C SER A 256 -1.15 -5.19 19.17
N SER A 257 -1.76 -4.84 18.05
CA SER A 257 -1.58 -3.54 17.39
C SER A 257 -1.94 -2.35 18.30
N LYS A 258 -2.67 -2.56 19.40
CA LYS A 258 -2.86 -1.54 20.45
C LYS A 258 -1.55 -1.02 21.02
N ASN A 259 -0.55 -1.90 21.16
CA ASN A 259 0.75 -1.60 21.75
C ASN A 259 1.80 -1.20 20.71
N ALA A 260 1.48 -1.28 19.42
CA ALA A 260 2.40 -0.89 18.35
C ALA A 260 2.66 0.62 18.36
N ARG A 261 3.87 1.03 17.97
CA ARG A 261 4.34 2.43 18.02
C ARG A 261 4.91 2.89 16.68
N CYS A 262 4.81 4.19 16.39
CA CYS A 262 5.50 4.77 15.23
C CYS A 262 6.96 5.10 15.57
N GLY A 263 7.24 5.57 16.79
CA GLY A 263 8.57 5.94 17.29
C GLY A 263 8.97 5.16 18.55
N ASP A 264 9.76 5.79 19.40
CA ASP A 264 10.21 5.25 20.67
C ASP A 264 9.00 4.96 21.61
N PRO A 265 8.84 3.74 22.12
CA PRO A 265 7.76 3.40 23.06
C PRO A 265 7.82 4.18 24.38
N ASP A 266 9.00 4.65 24.79
CA ASP A 266 9.19 5.34 26.07
C ASP A 266 8.87 6.85 25.98
N LEU A 267 8.72 7.36 24.75
CA LEU A 267 8.31 8.74 24.49
C LEU A 267 6.79 8.86 24.29
N PRO A 268 6.21 10.07 24.42
CA PRO A 268 4.81 10.32 24.06
C PRO A 268 4.48 9.96 22.60
N MET A 269 3.21 9.68 22.32
CA MET A 269 2.75 9.41 20.96
C MET A 269 3.04 10.61 20.04
N ASN A 270 3.80 10.37 18.98
CA ASN A 270 4.05 11.38 17.96
C ASN A 270 2.79 11.63 17.10
N LYS A 271 2.86 12.65 16.23
CA LYS A 271 1.76 13.06 15.35
C LYS A 271 1.23 11.89 14.50
N ASP A 272 2.13 11.15 13.85
CA ASP A 272 1.76 10.01 12.99
C ASP A 272 0.99 8.94 13.76
N GLU A 273 1.47 8.59 14.95
CA GLU A 273 0.83 7.62 15.81
C GLU A 273 -0.59 8.06 16.20
N GLN A 274 -0.77 9.33 16.56
CA GLN A 274 -2.09 9.89 16.86
C GLN A 274 -3.03 9.82 15.64
N LEU A 275 -2.52 10.15 14.44
CA LEU A 275 -3.30 10.09 13.19
C LEU A 275 -3.70 8.66 12.82
N ILE A 276 -2.76 7.71 12.90
CA ILE A 276 -3.03 6.30 12.60
C ILE A 276 -4.03 5.73 13.61
N ARG A 277 -3.83 5.96 14.91
CA ARG A 277 -4.77 5.50 15.95
C ARG A 277 -6.16 6.09 15.74
N SER A 278 -6.26 7.38 15.43
CA SER A 278 -7.54 8.03 15.08
C SER A 278 -8.21 7.35 13.88
N ALA A 279 -7.45 6.97 12.87
CA ALA A 279 -7.97 6.23 11.72
C ALA A 279 -8.41 4.80 12.09
N ILE A 280 -7.67 4.10 12.96
CA ILE A 280 -8.03 2.77 13.49
C ILE A 280 -9.35 2.83 14.26
N HIS A 281 -9.54 3.85 15.11
CA HIS A 281 -10.78 4.04 15.86
C HIS A 281 -11.99 4.30 14.97
N LYS A 282 -11.79 4.83 13.75
CA LYS A 282 -12.84 5.08 12.76
C LYS A 282 -13.09 3.89 11.83
N LEU A 283 -12.34 2.80 11.95
CA LEU A 283 -12.57 1.61 11.12
C LEU A 283 -13.98 1.05 11.39
N PRO A 284 -14.78 0.78 10.34
CA PRO A 284 -16.12 0.24 10.53
C PRO A 284 -16.04 -1.18 11.12
N PRO A 285 -16.90 -1.54 12.09
CA PRO A 285 -16.79 -2.79 12.84
C PRO A 285 -16.84 -4.10 12.02
N HIS A 286 -17.32 -4.11 10.78
CA HIS A 286 -16.90 -5.13 9.80
C HIS A 286 -17.29 -4.77 8.36
N SER A 287 -16.43 -5.19 7.45
CA SER A 287 -16.22 -4.86 6.03
C SER A 287 -17.41 -4.86 5.06
N SER A 288 -17.25 -4.09 3.98
CA SER A 288 -17.93 -4.18 2.67
C SER A 288 -18.13 -5.61 2.12
N ARG A 289 -17.38 -6.63 2.58
CA ARG A 289 -17.65 -8.05 2.26
C ARG A 289 -18.99 -8.53 2.78
N SER A 290 -19.49 -8.00 3.90
CA SER A 290 -20.84 -8.29 4.38
C SER A 290 -21.91 -7.67 3.47
N ALA A 291 -21.66 -6.45 2.97
CA ALA A 291 -22.51 -5.81 1.97
C ALA A 291 -22.45 -6.55 0.62
N ALA A 292 -21.27 -7.01 0.19
CA ALA A 292 -21.10 -7.78 -1.04
C ALA A 292 -21.72 -9.19 -0.94
N ALA A 293 -21.58 -9.88 0.20
CA ALA A 293 -22.28 -11.13 0.48
C ALA A 293 -23.80 -10.93 0.51
N GLY A 294 -24.25 -9.79 1.08
CA GLY A 294 -25.64 -9.35 0.99
C GLY A 294 -26.10 -9.18 -0.46
N CYS A 295 -25.36 -8.41 -1.27
CA CYS A 295 -25.64 -8.22 -2.70
C CYS A 295 -25.67 -9.54 -3.48
N PHE A 296 -24.69 -10.42 -3.25
CA PHE A 296 -24.62 -11.72 -3.91
C PHE A 296 -25.82 -12.61 -3.56
N ALA A 297 -26.22 -12.65 -2.29
CA ALA A 297 -27.41 -13.36 -1.86
C ALA A 297 -28.68 -12.81 -2.54
N VAL A 298 -28.80 -11.47 -2.70
CA VAL A 298 -29.90 -10.86 -3.45
C VAL A 298 -29.93 -11.38 -4.89
N CYS A 299 -28.80 -11.31 -5.59
CA CYS A 299 -28.68 -11.73 -6.98
C CYS A 299 -29.06 -13.21 -7.16
N CYS A 300 -28.51 -14.11 -6.33
CA CYS A 300 -28.83 -15.53 -6.40
C CYS A 300 -30.32 -15.81 -6.17
N CYS A 301 -30.95 -15.16 -5.20
CA CYS A 301 -32.37 -15.37 -4.92
C CYS A 301 -33.28 -14.80 -6.03
N CYS A 302 -32.95 -13.65 -6.62
CA CYS A 302 -33.68 -13.10 -7.77
C CYS A 302 -33.60 -14.01 -9.00
N SER A 303 -32.42 -14.57 -9.30
CA SER A 303 -32.24 -15.52 -10.39
C SER A 303 -33.02 -16.81 -10.13
N TYR A 304 -33.00 -17.34 -8.90
CA TYR A 304 -33.71 -18.56 -8.54
C TYR A 304 -35.24 -18.43 -8.59
N GLY A 305 -35.79 -17.30 -8.10
CA GLY A 305 -37.24 -17.05 -8.16
C GLY A 305 -37.78 -16.96 -9.58
N SER A 306 -37.01 -16.37 -10.49
CA SER A 306 -37.34 -16.31 -11.92
C SER A 306 -37.45 -17.71 -12.54
N CYS A 307 -36.53 -18.62 -12.18
CA CYS A 307 -36.57 -20.02 -12.64
C CYS A 307 -37.78 -20.79 -12.12
N ILE A 308 -38.24 -20.54 -10.89
CA ILE A 308 -39.43 -21.19 -10.33
C ILE A 308 -40.70 -20.72 -11.04
N GLY A 309 -40.84 -19.42 -11.28
CA GLY A 309 -42.04 -18.86 -11.92
C GLY A 309 -42.29 -19.38 -13.33
N VAL A 310 -41.23 -19.52 -14.12
CA VAL A 310 -41.29 -20.12 -15.47
C VAL A 310 -41.77 -21.56 -15.42
N ASN A 311 -41.25 -22.36 -14.48
CA ASN A 311 -41.60 -23.77 -14.35
C ASN A 311 -43.07 -23.99 -13.93
N LEU A 312 -43.62 -23.10 -13.10
CA LEU A 312 -44.98 -23.24 -12.58
C LEU A 312 -46.08 -22.84 -13.59
N THR A 313 -45.79 -21.89 -14.48
CA THR A 313 -46.83 -21.25 -15.29
C THR A 313 -46.66 -21.44 -16.79
N LYS A 314 -45.46 -21.81 -17.24
CA LYS A 314 -45.09 -21.89 -18.67
C LYS A 314 -45.48 -20.64 -19.48
N SER A 315 -45.55 -19.47 -18.85
CA SER A 315 -45.98 -18.22 -19.49
C SER A 315 -45.08 -17.05 -19.10
N TYR A 316 -45.06 -16.01 -19.95
CA TYR A 316 -44.34 -14.76 -19.65
C TYR A 316 -44.86 -14.09 -18.37
N LEU A 317 -46.15 -14.25 -18.10
CA LEU A 317 -46.78 -13.74 -16.88
C LEU A 317 -46.19 -14.40 -15.63
N GLY A 318 -45.93 -15.71 -15.64
CA GLY A 318 -45.30 -16.33 -14.47
C GLY A 318 -43.79 -16.22 -14.40
N LEU A 319 -43.09 -15.87 -15.49
CA LEU A 319 -41.73 -15.33 -15.38
C LEU A 319 -41.76 -14.05 -14.54
N LEU A 320 -42.62 -13.09 -14.88
CA LEU A 320 -42.78 -11.84 -14.14
C LEU A 320 -43.22 -12.07 -12.68
N CYS A 321 -44.25 -12.90 -12.46
CA CYS A 321 -44.72 -13.21 -11.10
C CYS A 321 -43.64 -13.95 -10.29
N GLY A 322 -42.90 -14.88 -10.89
CA GLY A 322 -41.80 -15.59 -10.21
C GLY A 322 -40.64 -14.68 -9.86
N SER A 323 -40.26 -13.77 -10.76
CA SER A 323 -39.24 -12.76 -10.48
C SER A 323 -39.68 -11.82 -9.34
N LEU A 324 -40.95 -11.41 -9.30
CA LEU A 324 -41.48 -10.55 -8.25
C LEU A 324 -41.55 -11.26 -6.89
N VAL A 325 -42.01 -12.51 -6.86
CA VAL A 325 -42.02 -13.35 -5.65
C VAL A 325 -40.59 -13.63 -5.18
N GLY A 326 -39.67 -13.90 -6.10
CA GLY A 326 -38.25 -14.05 -5.82
C GLY A 326 -37.63 -12.78 -5.23
N LEU A 327 -37.96 -11.61 -5.76
CA LEU A 327 -37.52 -10.31 -5.26
C LEU A 327 -38.07 -10.03 -3.85
N LEU A 328 -39.35 -10.34 -3.60
CA LEU A 328 -39.97 -10.15 -2.29
C LEU A 328 -39.43 -11.13 -1.24
N ALA A 329 -39.32 -12.41 -1.58
CA ALA A 329 -38.75 -13.42 -0.69
C ALA A 329 -37.27 -13.14 -0.39
N SER A 330 -36.52 -12.67 -1.38
CA SER A 330 -35.12 -12.25 -1.17
C SER A 330 -35.04 -11.00 -0.31
N THR A 331 -35.80 -9.94 -0.59
CA THR A 331 -35.81 -8.72 0.27
C THR A 331 -36.22 -9.04 1.71
N LEU A 332 -37.15 -9.96 1.95
CA LEU A 332 -37.51 -10.43 3.29
C LEU A 332 -36.38 -11.26 3.93
N ALA A 333 -35.78 -12.19 3.19
CA ALA A 333 -34.64 -12.96 3.68
C ALA A 333 -33.43 -12.06 3.99
N ILE A 334 -33.16 -11.07 3.13
CA ILE A 334 -32.10 -10.08 3.31
C ILE A 334 -32.42 -9.19 4.50
N THR A 335 -33.64 -8.68 4.65
CA THR A 335 -33.98 -7.85 5.82
C THR A 335 -33.89 -8.66 7.10
N PHE A 336 -34.31 -9.93 7.11
CA PHE A 336 -34.14 -10.81 8.26
C PHE A 336 -32.66 -11.13 8.54
N ILE A 337 -31.87 -11.46 7.51
CA ILE A 337 -30.43 -11.70 7.61
C ILE A 337 -29.72 -10.42 8.05
N VAL A 338 -30.04 -9.26 7.49
CA VAL A 338 -29.48 -7.95 7.86
C VAL A 338 -29.91 -7.57 9.27
N GLN A 339 -31.13 -7.89 9.71
CA GLN A 339 -31.57 -7.67 11.10
C GLN A 339 -30.84 -8.61 12.06
N ARG A 340 -30.68 -9.89 11.72
CA ARG A 340 -29.89 -10.85 12.51
C ARG A 340 -28.41 -10.49 12.52
N LEU A 341 -27.86 -10.12 11.38
CA LEU A 341 -26.49 -9.64 11.24
C LEU A 341 -26.33 -8.31 11.93
N ARG A 342 -27.32 -7.42 11.96
CA ARG A 342 -27.31 -6.21 12.80
C ARG A 342 -27.31 -6.61 14.27
N LYS A 343 -28.15 -7.52 14.70
CA LYS A 343 -28.19 -7.97 16.10
C LYS A 343 -26.89 -8.67 16.52
N CYS A 344 -26.31 -9.49 15.65
CA CYS A 344 -24.97 -10.06 15.81
C CYS A 344 -23.88 -8.99 15.70
N ALA A 345 -24.03 -7.99 14.84
CA ALA A 345 -23.10 -6.88 14.67
C ALA A 345 -23.14 -5.92 15.85
N TRP A 346 -24.27 -5.81 16.55
CA TRP A 346 -24.39 -5.12 17.83
C TRP A 346 -23.70 -5.92 18.94
N ASN A 347 -23.74 -7.25 18.90
CA ASN A 347 -22.85 -8.07 19.76
C ASN A 347 -21.37 -8.02 19.33
N LEU A 348 -21.08 -7.63 18.08
CA LEU A 348 -19.73 -7.39 17.55
C LEU A 348 -19.34 -5.90 17.58
N GLN A 349 -20.19 -4.99 18.10
CA GLN A 349 -19.85 -3.56 18.25
C GLN A 349 -18.70 -3.35 19.21
N ASP A 350 -18.35 -4.37 19.99
CA ASP A 350 -17.22 -4.38 20.90
C ASP A 350 -15.89 -4.79 20.23
N LEU A 351 -15.93 -5.16 18.94
CA LEU A 351 -14.69 -5.36 18.18
C LEU A 351 -14.07 -4.01 17.86
N SER A 352 -13.18 -3.56 18.75
CA SER A 352 -12.35 -2.38 18.51
C SER A 352 -11.64 -2.48 17.15
N GLY A 353 -11.42 -1.35 16.47
CA GLY A 353 -10.70 -1.33 15.19
C GLY A 353 -9.34 -2.06 15.22
N TYR A 354 -8.70 -2.13 16.40
CA TYR A 354 -7.50 -2.91 16.64
C TYR A 354 -7.69 -4.42 16.47
N HIS A 355 -8.85 -5.00 16.82
CA HIS A 355 -9.10 -6.41 16.56
C HIS A 355 -9.22 -6.69 15.06
N ILE A 356 -9.85 -5.79 14.30
CA ILE A 356 -9.92 -5.90 12.83
C ILE A 356 -8.51 -5.87 12.26
N LEU A 357 -7.69 -4.96 12.78
CA LEU A 357 -6.30 -4.80 12.38
C LEU A 357 -5.47 -6.06 12.70
N ASP A 358 -5.50 -6.52 13.96
CA ASP A 358 -4.85 -7.76 14.43
C ASP A 358 -5.25 -8.98 13.59
N ARG A 359 -6.53 -9.06 13.18
CA ARG A 359 -7.00 -10.12 12.29
C ARG A 359 -6.37 -10.04 10.91
N VAL A 360 -6.41 -8.88 10.25
CA VAL A 360 -5.84 -8.70 8.89
C VAL A 360 -4.35 -9.01 8.88
N ILE A 361 -3.65 -8.58 9.91
CA ILE A 361 -2.24 -8.85 10.16
C ILE A 361 -1.95 -10.36 10.23
N ARG A 362 -2.69 -11.09 11.07
CA ARG A 362 -2.54 -12.56 11.22
C ARG A 362 -2.91 -13.30 9.95
N ASP A 363 -3.99 -12.87 9.28
CA ASP A 363 -4.41 -13.43 7.99
C ASP A 363 -3.30 -13.20 6.94
N SER A 364 -2.63 -12.04 6.95
CA SER A 364 -1.50 -11.74 6.06
C SER A 364 -0.28 -12.61 6.36
N ALA A 365 0.05 -12.81 7.64
CA ALA A 365 1.13 -13.71 8.08
C ALA A 365 0.91 -15.16 7.62
N ARG A 366 -0.36 -15.60 7.55
CA ARG A 366 -0.76 -16.92 7.07
C ARG A 366 -0.90 -17.01 5.54
N GLY A 367 -0.54 -15.95 4.81
CA GLY A 367 -0.65 -15.90 3.36
C GLY A 367 -2.08 -15.78 2.82
N ALA A 368 -3.08 -15.42 3.64
CA ALA A 368 -4.45 -15.24 3.16
C ALA A 368 -4.58 -14.09 2.13
N HIS A 369 -3.60 -13.19 2.11
CA HIS A 369 -3.53 -12.04 1.21
C HIS A 369 -2.45 -12.19 0.11
N SER A 370 -1.85 -13.36 -0.08
CA SER A 370 -0.79 -13.56 -1.10
C SER A 370 -1.32 -13.64 -2.54
N TRP A 371 -2.63 -13.83 -2.71
CA TRP A 371 -3.24 -14.06 -4.02
C TRP A 371 -3.49 -12.76 -4.79
N ARG A 372 -3.50 -12.88 -6.12
CA ARG A 372 -3.60 -11.77 -7.09
C ARG A 372 -4.81 -10.86 -6.81
N ARG A 373 -4.61 -9.55 -6.99
CA ARG A 373 -5.65 -8.52 -6.98
C ARG A 373 -6.80 -8.92 -7.90
N ILE A 374 -7.98 -9.16 -7.33
CA ILE A 374 -9.23 -9.25 -8.10
C ILE A 374 -9.53 -7.82 -8.59
N THR A 375 -9.26 -7.58 -9.86
CA THR A 375 -9.56 -6.31 -10.53
C THR A 375 -11.02 -6.27 -10.95
N ALA A 376 -11.72 -5.20 -10.60
CA ALA A 376 -13.12 -5.02 -10.99
C ALA A 376 -13.32 -5.09 -12.51
N HIS A 377 -12.33 -4.67 -13.30
CA HIS A 377 -12.41 -4.68 -14.76
C HIS A 377 -12.13 -6.05 -15.40
N GLY A 378 -11.26 -6.88 -14.82
CA GLY A 378 -10.91 -8.19 -15.38
C GLY A 378 -11.71 -9.35 -14.79
N ASP A 379 -11.85 -9.35 -13.46
CA ASP A 379 -12.31 -10.53 -12.75
C ASP A 379 -13.82 -10.51 -12.50
N VAL A 380 -14.45 -9.33 -12.36
CA VAL A 380 -15.92 -9.26 -12.21
C VAL A 380 -16.64 -9.76 -13.46
N PRO A 381 -16.26 -9.38 -14.70
CA PRO A 381 -16.86 -9.97 -15.89
C PRO A 381 -16.66 -11.49 -15.95
N LEU A 382 -15.46 -11.99 -15.62
CA LEU A 382 -15.19 -13.43 -15.60
C LEU A 382 -16.03 -14.15 -14.54
N MET A 383 -16.13 -13.61 -13.33
CA MET A 383 -16.97 -14.15 -12.25
C MET A 383 -18.45 -14.11 -12.62
N VAL A 384 -18.93 -13.02 -13.22
CA VAL A 384 -20.32 -12.90 -13.68
C VAL A 384 -20.58 -13.91 -14.81
N VAL A 385 -19.70 -14.00 -15.81
CA VAL A 385 -19.84 -14.95 -16.92
C VAL A 385 -19.82 -16.39 -16.43
N THR A 386 -18.88 -16.76 -15.57
CA THR A 386 -18.82 -18.11 -14.99
C THR A 386 -20.06 -18.41 -14.15
N THR A 387 -20.52 -17.47 -13.33
CA THR A 387 -21.74 -17.65 -12.51
C THR A 387 -22.99 -17.79 -13.39
N CYS A 388 -23.13 -16.95 -14.41
CA CYS A 388 -24.22 -17.04 -15.39
C CYS A 388 -24.15 -18.33 -16.21
N PHE A 389 -22.95 -18.77 -16.60
CA PHE A 389 -22.74 -20.02 -17.33
C PHE A 389 -23.14 -21.23 -16.48
N TRP A 390 -22.69 -21.31 -15.23
CA TRP A 390 -23.05 -22.40 -14.32
C TRP A 390 -24.55 -22.40 -13.97
N ALA A 391 -25.15 -21.22 -13.80
CA ALA A 391 -26.59 -21.09 -13.62
C ALA A 391 -27.37 -21.58 -14.86
N GLY A 392 -26.92 -21.20 -16.06
CA GLY A 392 -27.50 -21.65 -17.33
C GLY A 392 -27.34 -23.15 -17.55
N PHE A 393 -26.16 -23.70 -17.26
CA PHE A 393 -25.87 -25.13 -17.36
C PHE A 393 -26.74 -25.96 -16.40
N ALA A 394 -26.89 -25.50 -15.14
CA ALA A 394 -27.76 -26.15 -14.17
C ALA A 394 -29.24 -26.11 -14.61
N ALA A 395 -29.69 -25.01 -15.23
CA ALA A 395 -31.04 -24.90 -15.79
C ALA A 395 -31.24 -25.87 -16.97
N ALA A 396 -30.27 -25.95 -17.89
CA ALA A 396 -30.31 -26.85 -19.04
C ALA A 396 -30.37 -28.32 -18.64
N LEU A 397 -29.54 -28.74 -17.66
CA LEU A 397 -29.59 -30.10 -17.12
C LEU A 397 -30.96 -30.44 -16.54
N ARG A 398 -31.59 -29.52 -15.79
CA ARG A 398 -32.95 -29.74 -15.27
C ARG A 398 -34.00 -29.83 -16.37
N CYS A 399 -33.90 -29.00 -17.40
CA CYS A 399 -34.78 -29.09 -18.57
C CYS A 399 -34.62 -30.42 -19.31
N SER A 400 -33.40 -30.94 -19.45
CA SER A 400 -33.15 -32.23 -20.11
C SER A 400 -33.80 -33.41 -19.37
N VAL A 401 -33.73 -33.43 -18.04
CA VAL A 401 -34.38 -34.46 -17.20
C VAL A 401 -35.90 -34.36 -17.26
N LEU A 402 -36.45 -33.13 -17.31
CA LEU A 402 -37.88 -32.91 -17.49
C LEU A 402 -38.35 -33.37 -18.88
N LEU A 403 -37.56 -33.11 -19.93
CA LEU A 403 -37.87 -33.53 -21.29
C LEU A 403 -37.87 -35.06 -21.41
N ASP A 404 -36.89 -35.74 -20.82
CA ASP A 404 -36.80 -37.21 -20.78
C ASP A 404 -37.99 -37.83 -20.02
N ARG A 405 -38.45 -37.20 -18.93
CA ARG A 405 -39.68 -37.63 -18.23
C ARG A 405 -40.95 -37.41 -19.04
N MET A 406 -41.06 -36.31 -19.77
CA MET A 406 -42.21 -36.06 -20.63
C MET A 406 -42.26 -37.03 -21.81
N LEU A 407 -41.11 -37.35 -22.42
CA LEU A 407 -41.01 -38.33 -23.50
C LEU A 407 -41.32 -39.76 -23.06
N LYS A 408 -41.11 -40.12 -21.79
CA LYS A 408 -41.51 -41.41 -21.23
C LYS A 408 -43.00 -41.51 -20.86
N CYS A 409 -43.69 -40.38 -20.78
CA CYS A 409 -45.13 -40.34 -20.49
C CYS A 409 -46.00 -40.23 -21.75
N LEU A 410 -45.40 -39.91 -22.90
CA LEU A 410 -45.99 -40.00 -24.23
C LEU A 410 -45.72 -41.40 -24.79
#